data_AF-A0A7C3H4J8-F1
#
_entry.id   AF-A0A7C3H4J8-F1
#
_cell.length_a   1.000
_cell.length_b   1.000
_cell.length_c   1.000
_cell.angle_alpha   90.00
_cell.angle_beta   90.00
_cell.angle_gamma   90.00
#
_symmetry.space_group_name_H-M   'P 1'
#
loop_
_entity.id
_entity.type
_entity.pdbx_description
1 polymer ?
#
loop_
_entity_poly.entity_id
_entity_poly.type
_entity_poly.pdbx_seq_one_letter_code
_entity_poly.pdbx_strand_id
1 'polypeptide(L)'
;MAQLLPHRIHFLFIVFLIVSGMSFVSCSTGPTKEELAAKQKQERLADEQRRAEKLAAIKKEKLAAEKKAAEQEDAIQMKEIQIPASPESEKLTETESKLTPLAPKKVSTSLEIPTALDTYLITMEQKNISHPFYGIGDKRGFALNGEQGKYVIARRNHPLTFQVRTNPMHDFYISTSEKGWGAAAYRAGVSGQFTYNGNVTLTANSQTPDILYYGCRNHNSMGGKIVVVDEDADLAELAKKLDAEYARYAERSKIAIVKKVDPKTVKQKIAYVGMLVKFKGNRLSASQLDFVKEKLELAKSLEALGDMAGALGASQEAVVVFNTKASQVGPSEEELAEQKERFNDLLVTLEAFIDAHLASYKQAKEEGRKTVA
;
A
#
# COMPACT_ATOMS: atom_id res chain seq x y z
N MET A 1 26.87 -10.38 -82.34
CA MET A 1 26.84 -9.06 -83.01
C MET A 1 26.34 -8.05 -81.97
N ALA A 2 26.85 -6.84 -81.74
CA ALA A 2 28.06 -6.10 -82.15
C ALA A 2 28.08 -4.78 -81.28
N GLN A 3 29.14 -4.01 -81.02
CA GLN A 3 30.59 -4.07 -81.27
C GLN A 3 31.31 -2.99 -80.40
N LEU A 4 32.66 -3.01 -80.33
CA LEU A 4 33.61 -1.86 -80.14
C LEU A 4 33.37 -0.87 -78.96
N LEU A 5 34.21 -0.80 -77.91
CA LEU A 5 35.60 -0.27 -77.77
C LEU A 5 35.67 1.22 -77.29
N PRO A 6 36.81 1.70 -76.72
CA PRO A 6 36.78 2.53 -75.50
C PRO A 6 37.49 3.89 -75.63
N HIS A 7 37.49 4.68 -74.55
CA HIS A 7 38.47 5.74 -74.36
C HIS A 7 39.35 5.54 -73.12
N ARG A 8 40.65 5.36 -73.37
CA ARG A 8 41.72 5.70 -72.42
C ARG A 8 41.96 7.21 -72.50
N ILE A 9 42.17 7.85 -71.36
CA ILE A 9 42.92 9.11 -71.29
C ILE A 9 44.10 8.86 -70.35
N HIS A 10 45.32 8.99 -70.89
CA HIS A 10 46.52 9.13 -70.07
C HIS A 10 46.68 10.62 -69.74
N PHE A 11 46.88 10.93 -68.46
CA PHE A 11 47.55 12.16 -68.07
C PHE A 11 48.80 11.81 -67.28
N LEU A 12 49.90 12.44 -67.67
CA LEU A 12 51.26 12.12 -67.28
C LEU A 12 51.79 13.24 -66.39
N PHE A 13 52.36 12.89 -65.23
CA PHE A 13 53.28 13.68 -64.40
C PHE A 13 52.90 15.12 -63.99
N ILE A 14 52.99 15.39 -62.69
CA ILE A 14 54.01 16.32 -62.16
C ILE A 14 54.44 15.83 -60.77
N VAL A 15 55.75 15.80 -60.55
CA VAL A 15 56.35 15.51 -59.24
C VAL A 15 56.39 16.81 -58.46
N PHE A 16 55.84 16.83 -57.24
CA PHE A 16 56.21 17.83 -56.24
C PHE A 16 56.62 17.14 -54.95
N LEU A 17 57.90 17.30 -54.62
CA LEU A 17 58.58 16.60 -53.55
C LEU A 17 58.64 17.54 -52.34
N ILE A 18 57.64 17.44 -51.46
CA ILE A 18 57.62 18.17 -50.18
C ILE A 18 57.80 17.17 -49.04
N VAL A 19 59.04 17.10 -48.55
CA VAL A 19 59.34 16.43 -47.28
C VAL A 19 58.87 17.34 -46.14
N SER A 20 57.78 16.96 -45.49
CA SER A 20 57.37 17.50 -44.19
C SER A 20 56.59 16.41 -43.46
N GLY A 21 56.95 16.16 -42.19
CA GLY A 21 56.57 14.95 -41.47
C GLY A 21 55.06 14.83 -41.25
N MET A 22 54.38 14.08 -42.11
CA MET A 22 53.07 13.51 -41.77
C MET A 22 53.29 12.23 -40.97
N SER A 23 53.04 12.29 -39.67
CA SER A 23 52.80 11.09 -38.86
C SER A 23 51.73 10.25 -39.55
N PHE A 24 52.01 8.97 -39.79
CA PHE A 24 51.02 8.04 -40.32
C PHE A 24 49.84 7.98 -39.35
N VAL A 25 48.75 8.66 -39.68
CA VAL A 25 47.46 8.47 -39.03
C VAL A 25 46.99 7.09 -39.46
N SER A 26 47.40 6.09 -38.69
CA SER A 26 46.89 4.72 -38.81
C SER A 26 45.37 4.80 -38.73
N CYS A 27 44.68 4.43 -39.80
CA CYS A 27 43.23 4.35 -39.81
C CYS A 27 42.81 3.29 -38.80
N SER A 28 42.51 3.75 -37.59
CA SER A 28 42.02 2.93 -36.49
C SER A 28 40.76 2.21 -36.96
N THR A 29 40.90 0.92 -37.24
CA THR A 29 39.76 0.03 -37.45
C THR A 29 38.94 0.07 -36.17
N GLY A 30 37.70 0.54 -36.27
CA GLY A 30 36.81 0.65 -35.12
C GLY A 30 36.65 -0.70 -34.41
N PRO A 31 36.26 -0.69 -33.11
CA PRO A 31 36.21 -1.89 -32.30
C PRO A 31 35.34 -2.96 -32.96
N THR A 32 35.87 -4.17 -33.00
CA THR A 32 35.18 -5.34 -33.52
C THR A 32 33.89 -5.61 -32.71
N LYS A 33 32.96 -6.34 -33.32
CA LYS A 33 31.71 -6.75 -32.62
C LYS A 33 32.01 -7.56 -31.34
N GLU A 34 33.13 -8.28 -31.32
CA GLU A 34 33.58 -9.07 -30.18
C GLU A 34 34.12 -8.19 -29.05
N GLU A 35 34.94 -7.18 -29.35
CA GLU A 35 35.40 -6.19 -28.36
C GLU A 35 34.24 -5.38 -27.77
N LEU A 36 33.24 -5.01 -28.59
CA LEU A 36 32.04 -4.32 -28.09
C LEU A 36 31.21 -5.22 -27.15
N ALA A 37 31.05 -6.50 -27.49
CA ALA A 37 30.36 -7.48 -26.65
C ALA A 37 31.12 -7.76 -25.34
N ALA A 38 32.46 -7.83 -25.39
CA ALA A 38 33.32 -7.97 -24.21
C ALA A 38 33.18 -6.75 -23.28
N LYS A 39 33.22 -5.53 -23.83
CA LYS A 39 33.02 -4.27 -23.08
C LYS A 39 31.64 -4.24 -22.40
N GLN A 40 30.57 -4.57 -23.11
CA GLN A 40 29.22 -4.64 -22.54
C GLN A 40 29.06 -5.76 -21.49
N LYS A 41 29.84 -6.85 -21.57
CA LYS A 41 29.87 -7.88 -20.52
C LYS A 41 30.59 -7.37 -19.27
N GLN A 42 31.72 -6.67 -19.44
CA GLN A 42 32.49 -6.09 -18.34
C GLN A 42 31.72 -4.99 -17.61
N GLU A 43 31.00 -4.12 -18.34
CA GLU A 43 30.14 -3.07 -17.78
C GLU A 43 29.01 -3.64 -16.93
N ARG A 44 28.32 -4.70 -17.41
CA ARG A 44 27.27 -5.40 -16.64
C ARG A 44 27.81 -6.03 -15.35
N LEU A 45 29.00 -6.63 -15.39
CA LEU A 45 29.65 -7.20 -14.21
C LEU A 45 30.02 -6.12 -13.19
N ALA A 46 30.51 -4.96 -13.63
CA ALA A 46 30.83 -3.83 -12.76
C ALA A 46 29.57 -3.25 -12.09
N ASP A 47 28.46 -3.14 -12.81
CA ASP A 47 27.17 -2.68 -12.25
C ASP A 47 26.55 -3.71 -11.29
N GLU A 48 26.72 -5.01 -11.53
CA GLU A 48 26.31 -6.06 -10.60
C GLU A 48 27.12 -6.01 -9.30
N GLN A 49 28.44 -5.81 -9.38
CA GLN A 49 29.31 -5.59 -8.21
C GLN A 49 28.89 -4.35 -7.41
N ARG A 50 28.68 -3.19 -8.06
CA ARG A 50 28.19 -1.96 -7.41
C ARG A 50 26.85 -2.15 -6.69
N ARG A 51 25.94 -2.94 -7.27
CA ARG A 51 24.65 -3.28 -6.63
C ARG A 51 24.84 -4.17 -5.42
N ALA A 52 25.71 -5.16 -5.48
CA ALA A 52 26.05 -6.04 -4.36
C ALA A 52 26.69 -5.25 -3.20
N GLU A 53 27.63 -4.35 -3.48
CA GLU A 53 28.25 -3.45 -2.50
C GLU A 53 27.22 -2.54 -1.83
N LYS A 54 26.31 -1.93 -2.60
CA LYS A 54 25.23 -1.08 -2.06
C LYS A 54 24.27 -1.87 -1.15
N LEU A 55 23.92 -3.11 -1.53
CA LEU A 55 23.10 -4.00 -0.71
C LEU A 55 23.82 -4.42 0.59
N ALA A 56 25.13 -4.68 0.52
CA ALA A 56 25.94 -4.99 1.71
C ALA A 56 26.03 -3.78 2.66
N ALA A 57 26.17 -2.57 2.13
CA ALA A 57 26.16 -1.34 2.92
C ALA A 57 24.81 -1.13 3.64
N ILE A 58 23.68 -1.25 2.93
CA ILE A 58 22.33 -1.15 3.52
C ILE A 58 22.12 -2.22 4.60
N LYS A 59 22.57 -3.46 4.38
CA LYS A 59 22.47 -4.53 5.39
C LYS A 59 23.30 -4.23 6.64
N LYS A 60 24.50 -3.65 6.47
CA LYS A 60 25.37 -3.23 7.59
C LYS A 60 24.76 -2.07 8.38
N GLU A 61 24.16 -1.09 7.70
CA GLU A 61 23.45 0.03 8.33
C GLU A 61 22.24 -0.45 9.13
N LYS A 62 21.41 -1.33 8.56
CA LYS A 62 20.26 -1.92 9.26
C LYS A 62 20.67 -2.69 10.51
N LEU A 63 21.72 -3.51 10.43
CA LEU A 63 22.25 -4.26 11.59
C LEU A 63 22.75 -3.32 12.69
N ALA A 64 23.38 -2.19 12.32
CA ALA A 64 23.82 -1.17 13.27
C ALA A 64 22.65 -0.42 13.92
N ALA A 65 21.57 -0.16 13.17
CA ALA A 65 20.34 0.42 13.70
C ALA A 65 19.61 -0.54 14.66
N GLU A 66 19.49 -1.82 14.31
CA GLU A 66 18.93 -2.87 15.17
C GLU A 66 19.71 -3.03 16.48
N LYS A 67 21.06 -3.01 16.42
CA LYS A 67 21.89 -3.05 17.63
C LYS A 67 21.70 -1.83 18.52
N LYS A 68 21.61 -0.62 17.95
CA LYS A 68 21.34 0.61 18.71
C LYS A 68 19.96 0.62 19.35
N ALA A 69 18.95 0.05 18.68
CA ALA A 69 17.61 -0.08 19.26
C ALA A 69 17.62 -1.01 20.48
N ALA A 70 18.27 -2.18 20.38
CA ALA A 70 18.42 -3.10 21.51
C ALA A 70 19.19 -2.47 22.69
N GLU A 71 20.32 -1.80 22.43
CA GLU A 71 21.08 -1.07 23.46
C GLU A 71 20.24 0.04 24.14
N GLN A 72 19.29 0.64 23.42
CA GLN A 72 18.39 1.65 23.96
C GLN A 72 17.22 1.06 24.77
N GLU A 73 16.73 -0.14 24.43
CA GLU A 73 15.72 -0.86 25.21
C GLU A 73 16.30 -1.35 26.56
N ASP A 74 17.51 -1.94 26.56
CA ASP A 74 18.22 -2.34 27.79
C ASP A 74 18.49 -1.14 28.72
N ALA A 75 18.89 0.01 28.15
CA ALA A 75 19.12 1.25 28.90
C ALA A 75 17.85 1.85 29.52
N ILE A 76 16.66 1.52 28.99
CA ILE A 76 15.37 1.94 29.58
C ILE A 76 14.99 1.01 30.74
N GLN A 77 15.25 -0.29 30.65
CA GLN A 77 14.93 -1.24 31.73
C GLN A 77 15.79 -1.07 32.99
N MET A 78 17.06 -0.63 32.86
CA MET A 78 17.95 -0.48 34.03
C MET A 78 17.76 0.81 34.86
N LYS A 79 16.79 1.68 34.54
CA LYS A 79 16.60 2.97 35.24
C LYS A 79 15.34 3.07 36.09
N GLU A 80 14.62 1.96 36.28
CA GLU A 80 13.39 1.91 37.07
C GLU A 80 13.55 0.94 38.26
N ILE A 81 14.13 1.43 39.36
CA ILE A 81 13.90 1.03 40.77
C ILE A 81 14.60 2.07 41.66
N GLN A 82 13.80 2.95 42.28
CA GLN A 82 13.94 3.44 43.67
C GLN A 82 12.86 4.50 43.92
N ILE A 83 11.71 4.04 44.41
CA ILE A 83 10.67 4.91 44.97
C ILE A 83 10.89 4.93 46.49
N PRO A 84 11.28 6.07 47.10
CA PRO A 84 11.25 6.20 48.55
C PRO A 84 9.80 6.32 49.02
N ALA A 85 9.46 5.63 50.11
CA ALA A 85 8.14 5.73 50.73
C ALA A 85 7.91 7.13 51.33
N SER A 86 6.69 7.66 51.18
CA SER A 86 6.25 8.91 51.81
C SER A 86 5.10 8.63 52.78
N PRO A 87 5.13 9.17 54.01
CA PRO A 87 4.07 9.02 55.01
C PRO A 87 2.97 10.09 54.89
N GLU A 88 1.98 9.98 55.78
CA GLU A 88 0.67 10.66 55.82
C GLU A 88 0.67 12.19 55.99
N SER A 89 -0.47 12.79 55.58
CA SER A 89 -1.12 14.03 56.04
C SER A 89 -0.27 15.28 56.35
N GLU A 90 -0.59 16.47 55.83
CA GLU A 90 -1.64 17.30 56.45
C GLU A 90 -2.26 18.37 55.52
N LYS A 91 -3.13 19.21 56.12
CA LYS A 91 -4.09 20.14 55.52
C LYS A 91 -3.60 21.60 55.66
N LEU A 92 -3.80 22.47 54.64
CA LEU A 92 -4.29 23.88 54.74
C LEU A 92 -3.96 24.79 53.51
N THR A 93 -4.99 25.55 53.09
CA THR A 93 -5.03 26.94 52.51
C THR A 93 -4.18 27.44 51.31
N GLU A 94 -4.89 28.19 50.45
CA GLU A 94 -4.53 29.28 49.49
C GLU A 94 -3.10 29.87 49.59
N THR A 95 -2.38 30.26 48.52
CA THR A 95 -2.75 31.25 47.46
C THR A 95 -1.65 31.30 46.35
N GLU A 96 -1.94 32.01 45.25
CA GLU A 96 -1.02 32.60 44.24
C GLU A 96 -0.22 31.74 43.21
N SER A 97 -0.72 31.84 41.97
CA SER A 97 -0.04 31.84 40.66
C SER A 97 1.50 31.75 40.58
N LYS A 98 2.00 30.69 39.96
CA LYS A 98 3.28 30.72 39.21
C LYS A 98 3.29 29.72 38.04
N LEU A 99 3.29 30.24 36.81
CA LEU A 99 3.40 29.45 35.58
C LEU A 99 4.70 28.63 35.56
N THR A 100 4.56 27.31 35.42
CA THR A 100 5.67 26.36 35.21
C THR A 100 5.31 25.46 34.02
N PRO A 101 6.23 25.12 33.11
CA PRO A 101 5.89 24.37 31.89
C PRO A 101 5.29 22.98 32.21
N LEU A 102 4.15 22.67 31.61
CA LEU A 102 3.55 21.34 31.68
C LEU A 102 4.45 20.34 30.98
N ALA A 103 5.10 19.46 31.75
CA ALA A 103 5.76 18.29 31.22
C ALA A 103 4.74 17.44 30.42
N PRO A 104 5.13 16.87 29.27
CA PRO A 104 4.20 16.10 28.46
C PRO A 104 3.73 14.87 29.24
N LYS A 105 2.45 14.84 29.63
CA LYS A 105 1.82 13.63 30.14
C LYS A 105 1.96 12.54 29.09
N LYS A 106 2.75 11.50 29.40
CA LYS A 106 2.85 10.27 28.61
C LYS A 106 1.54 9.49 28.77
N VAL A 107 0.50 9.95 28.07
CA VAL A 107 -0.81 9.28 28.05
C VAL A 107 -0.66 7.99 27.25
N SER A 108 -0.34 6.91 27.95
CA SER A 108 -0.46 5.55 27.43
C SER A 108 -1.94 5.16 27.42
N THR A 109 -2.73 5.74 26.51
CA THR A 109 -4.12 5.36 26.29
C THR A 109 -4.17 3.98 25.66
N SER A 110 -4.34 2.94 26.49
CA SER A 110 -4.91 1.68 26.03
C SER A 110 -6.27 1.98 25.39
N LEU A 111 -6.46 1.60 24.13
CA LEU A 111 -7.73 1.80 23.44
C LEU A 111 -8.80 0.93 24.12
N GLU A 112 -9.77 1.57 24.76
CA GLU A 112 -10.87 0.88 25.43
C GLU A 112 -11.78 0.20 24.39
N ILE A 113 -12.11 -1.08 24.64
CA ILE A 113 -13.04 -1.83 23.81
C ILE A 113 -14.47 -1.36 24.13
N PRO A 114 -15.28 -0.96 23.13
CA PRO A 114 -16.66 -0.56 23.34
C PRO A 114 -17.50 -1.68 23.98
N THR A 115 -18.32 -1.31 24.96
CA THR A 115 -19.23 -2.24 25.66
C THR A 115 -20.60 -2.37 24.99
N ALA A 116 -20.95 -1.46 24.08
CA ALA A 116 -22.20 -1.51 23.33
C ALA A 116 -22.13 -2.59 22.23
N LEU A 117 -23.13 -3.48 22.19
CA LEU A 117 -23.15 -4.64 21.28
C LEU A 117 -23.11 -4.25 19.80
N ASP A 118 -23.76 -3.15 19.42
CA ASP A 118 -23.78 -2.62 18.05
C ASP A 118 -22.60 -1.66 17.78
N THR A 119 -21.49 -1.79 18.52
CA THR A 119 -20.30 -0.95 18.35
C THR A 119 -19.00 -1.75 18.38
N TYR A 120 -18.19 -1.61 17.33
CA TYR A 120 -16.89 -2.28 17.21
C TYR A 120 -15.75 -1.26 17.10
N LEU A 121 -14.70 -1.45 17.88
CA LEU A 121 -13.42 -0.76 17.70
C LEU A 121 -12.64 -1.43 16.56
N ILE A 122 -12.33 -0.67 15.51
CA ILE A 122 -11.46 -1.10 14.41
C ILE A 122 -10.03 -0.66 14.70
N THR A 123 -9.14 -1.61 14.95
CA THR A 123 -7.69 -1.43 14.97
C THR A 123 -7.04 -2.18 13.79
N MET A 124 -5.71 -2.18 13.73
CA MET A 124 -4.94 -2.99 12.78
C MET A 124 -3.90 -3.84 13.48
N GLU A 125 -3.73 -5.04 12.98
CA GLU A 125 -2.72 -5.98 13.44
C GLU A 125 -2.06 -6.68 12.26
N GLN A 126 -0.90 -7.29 12.47
CA GLN A 126 -0.35 -8.23 11.50
C GLN A 126 -1.26 -9.47 11.47
N LYS A 127 -1.71 -9.87 10.28
CA LYS A 127 -2.55 -11.06 10.11
C LYS A 127 -1.85 -12.26 10.70
N ASN A 128 -2.54 -12.96 11.58
CA ASN A 128 -2.18 -14.29 12.05
C ASN A 128 -3.18 -15.32 11.49
N ILE A 129 -2.95 -16.60 11.79
CA ILE A 129 -3.66 -17.75 11.23
C ILE A 129 -5.19 -17.77 11.48
N SER A 130 -5.70 -16.98 12.43
CA SER A 130 -7.13 -16.81 12.66
C SER A 130 -7.81 -15.89 11.64
N HIS A 131 -7.07 -14.99 10.98
CA HIS A 131 -7.63 -14.05 10.01
C HIS A 131 -8.09 -14.82 8.75
N PRO A 132 -9.33 -14.63 8.25
CA PRO A 132 -9.88 -15.41 7.13
C PRO A 132 -9.06 -15.27 5.83
N PHE A 133 -8.39 -14.14 5.67
CA PHE A 133 -7.45 -13.83 4.58
C PHE A 133 -5.96 -13.93 4.99
N TYR A 134 -5.60 -14.80 5.94
CA TYR A 134 -4.18 -15.02 6.25
C TYR A 134 -3.41 -15.51 5.01
N GLY A 135 -2.25 -14.91 4.76
CA GLY A 135 -1.46 -15.17 3.54
C GLY A 135 -2.04 -14.59 2.24
N ILE A 136 -3.13 -13.81 2.30
CA ILE A 136 -3.79 -13.20 1.14
C ILE A 136 -3.85 -11.68 1.32
N GLY A 137 -3.33 -10.93 0.34
CA GLY A 137 -3.27 -9.47 0.35
C GLY A 137 -2.20 -8.92 1.30
N ASP A 138 -2.43 -7.70 1.81
CA ASP A 138 -1.51 -7.05 2.75
C ASP A 138 -1.27 -7.91 4.00
N LYS A 139 -0.05 -7.87 4.56
CA LYS A 139 0.31 -8.65 5.75
C LYS A 139 -0.42 -8.20 7.02
N ARG A 140 -1.09 -7.04 7.01
CA ARG A 140 -1.95 -6.53 8.09
C ARG A 140 -3.42 -6.76 7.77
N GLY A 141 -4.24 -6.83 8.81
CA GLY A 141 -5.69 -6.91 8.74
C GLY A 141 -6.31 -6.03 9.82
N PHE A 142 -7.60 -5.73 9.66
CA PHE A 142 -8.39 -5.06 10.66
C PHE A 142 -8.80 -6.05 11.75
N ALA A 143 -8.65 -5.63 13.00
CA ALA A 143 -9.16 -6.36 14.15
C ALA A 143 -10.36 -5.60 14.72
N LEU A 144 -11.44 -6.33 15.03
CA LEU A 144 -12.66 -5.80 15.64
C LEU A 144 -12.63 -6.19 17.10
N ASN A 145 -12.50 -5.22 18.00
CA ASN A 145 -12.35 -5.45 19.44
C ASN A 145 -11.16 -6.41 19.76
N GLY A 146 -10.10 -6.38 18.94
CA GLY A 146 -8.94 -7.29 19.02
C GLY A 146 -9.10 -8.63 18.26
N GLU A 147 -10.25 -8.90 17.64
CA GLU A 147 -10.46 -10.11 16.85
C GLU A 147 -10.23 -9.87 15.35
N GLN A 148 -9.18 -10.51 14.82
CA GLN A 148 -8.71 -10.34 13.45
C GLN A 148 -9.71 -10.82 12.38
N GLY A 149 -10.16 -9.89 11.52
CA GLY A 149 -11.04 -10.19 10.38
C GLY A 149 -12.45 -10.71 10.74
N LYS A 150 -12.88 -10.52 12.00
CA LYS A 150 -14.16 -10.98 12.54
C LYS A 150 -15.35 -10.58 11.65
N TYR A 151 -16.32 -11.48 11.47
CA TYR A 151 -17.59 -11.07 10.86
C TYR A 151 -18.40 -10.18 11.82
N VAL A 152 -19.34 -9.42 11.26
CA VAL A 152 -20.36 -8.70 12.03
C VAL A 152 -21.73 -8.99 11.46
N ILE A 153 -22.76 -8.88 12.30
CA ILE A 153 -24.16 -8.98 11.88
C ILE A 153 -24.79 -7.59 12.03
N ALA A 154 -25.39 -7.08 10.97
CA ALA A 154 -26.11 -5.81 10.96
C ALA A 154 -27.61 -6.10 10.81
N ARG A 155 -28.43 -5.71 11.80
CA ARG A 155 -29.89 -5.74 11.64
C ARG A 155 -30.34 -4.57 10.78
N ARG A 156 -31.33 -4.79 9.91
CA ARG A 156 -32.03 -3.71 9.21
C ARG A 156 -32.69 -2.76 10.22
N ASN A 157 -32.77 -1.49 9.84
CA ASN A 157 -33.24 -0.35 10.62
C ASN A 157 -32.45 -0.03 11.90
N HIS A 158 -31.41 -0.81 12.23
CA HIS A 158 -30.59 -0.63 13.43
C HIS A 158 -29.20 -0.07 13.05
N PRO A 159 -28.68 0.96 13.76
CA PRO A 159 -27.39 1.56 13.45
C PRO A 159 -26.22 0.74 14.03
N LEU A 160 -25.43 0.12 13.15
CA LEU A 160 -24.16 -0.53 13.49
C LEU A 160 -23.00 0.47 13.41
N THR A 161 -22.24 0.64 14.48
CA THR A 161 -21.15 1.63 14.55
C THR A 161 -19.76 1.00 14.59
N PHE A 162 -18.82 1.59 13.85
CA PHE A 162 -17.40 1.23 13.85
C PHE A 162 -16.58 2.43 14.33
N GLN A 163 -15.91 2.31 15.48
CA GLN A 163 -14.95 3.31 15.96
C GLN A 163 -13.59 3.01 15.34
N VAL A 164 -13.21 3.77 14.30
CA VAL A 164 -11.98 3.52 13.54
C VAL A 164 -10.79 4.18 14.22
N ARG A 165 -9.77 3.40 14.56
CA ARG A 165 -8.51 3.84 15.17
C ARG A 165 -7.33 3.15 14.45
N THR A 166 -7.08 3.61 13.23
CA THR A 166 -6.05 3.06 12.32
C THR A 166 -5.01 4.14 11.99
N ASN A 167 -4.47 4.16 10.76
CA ASN A 167 -3.54 5.21 10.30
C ASN A 167 -3.85 5.62 8.85
N PRO A 168 -3.30 6.75 8.34
CA PRO A 168 -3.68 7.31 7.04
C PRO A 168 -3.52 6.41 5.81
N MET A 169 -2.75 5.31 5.89
CA MET A 169 -2.63 4.32 4.80
C MET A 169 -3.71 3.23 4.86
N HIS A 170 -4.61 3.25 5.85
CA HIS A 170 -5.58 2.19 6.13
C HIS A 170 -6.94 2.73 6.55
N ASP A 171 -7.51 3.56 5.70
CA ASP A 171 -8.88 4.05 5.82
C ASP A 171 -9.90 2.91 5.66
N PHE A 172 -10.88 2.91 6.56
CA PHE A 172 -11.99 1.96 6.61
C PHE A 172 -13.13 2.42 5.73
N TYR A 173 -13.72 1.49 4.96
CA TYR A 173 -14.95 1.71 4.22
C TYR A 173 -15.78 0.42 4.10
N ILE A 174 -17.05 0.58 3.69
CA ILE A 174 -17.98 -0.54 3.47
C ILE A 174 -18.13 -0.78 1.96
N SER A 175 -18.18 -2.04 1.54
CA SER A 175 -18.16 -2.48 0.14
C SER A 175 -19.15 -3.63 -0.10
N THR A 176 -19.62 -3.77 -1.33
CA THR A 176 -20.25 -5.02 -1.81
C THR A 176 -19.22 -6.06 -2.31
N SER A 177 -17.92 -5.76 -2.20
CA SER A 177 -16.81 -6.64 -2.61
C SER A 177 -15.93 -7.04 -1.43
N GLU A 178 -15.72 -8.35 -1.27
CA GLU A 178 -14.79 -8.95 -0.32
C GLU A 178 -13.34 -8.42 -0.43
N LYS A 179 -12.97 -7.92 -1.61
CA LYS A 179 -11.57 -7.67 -1.96
C LYS A 179 -10.95 -6.44 -1.29
N GLY A 180 -11.73 -5.43 -0.90
CA GLY A 180 -11.19 -4.12 -0.52
C GLY A 180 -10.70 -3.31 -1.73
N TRP A 181 -9.60 -2.55 -1.58
CA TRP A 181 -9.03 -1.69 -2.62
C TRP A 181 -9.93 -0.54 -3.11
N GLY A 182 -10.87 -0.08 -2.27
CA GLY A 182 -11.82 0.98 -2.64
C GLY A 182 -12.83 0.55 -3.72
N ALA A 183 -12.80 -0.72 -4.12
CA ALA A 183 -13.72 -1.27 -5.09
C ALA A 183 -15.13 -1.36 -4.49
N ALA A 184 -16.14 -1.13 -5.35
CA ALA A 184 -17.56 -1.36 -5.08
C ALA A 184 -18.06 -0.82 -3.72
N ALA A 185 -17.61 0.39 -3.35
CA ALA A 185 -17.99 1.02 -2.09
C ALA A 185 -19.51 1.19 -1.97
N TYR A 186 -20.06 0.66 -0.87
CA TYR A 186 -21.46 0.79 -0.53
C TYR A 186 -21.70 2.11 0.20
N ARG A 187 -22.77 2.84 -0.13
CA ARG A 187 -23.02 4.21 0.35
C ARG A 187 -24.39 4.43 0.97
N ALA A 188 -25.41 3.69 0.56
CA ALA A 188 -26.76 3.86 1.09
C ALA A 188 -26.80 3.47 2.58
N GLY A 189 -27.27 4.37 3.44
CA GLY A 189 -27.27 4.14 4.89
C GLY A 189 -25.88 4.14 5.56
N VAL A 190 -24.81 4.56 4.87
CA VAL A 190 -23.45 4.62 5.45
C VAL A 190 -23.00 6.06 5.66
N SER A 191 -22.59 6.41 6.88
CA SER A 191 -21.99 7.71 7.23
C SER A 191 -20.56 7.58 7.76
N GLY A 192 -19.72 8.60 7.56
CA GLY A 192 -18.38 8.69 8.14
C GLY A 192 -17.26 7.84 7.49
N GLN A 193 -17.57 7.00 6.49
CA GLN A 193 -16.59 6.11 5.84
C GLN A 193 -15.48 6.83 5.06
N PHE A 194 -14.44 6.08 4.68
CA PHE A 194 -13.14 6.57 4.19
C PHE A 194 -12.35 7.35 5.24
N THR A 195 -12.50 6.97 6.51
CA THR A 195 -11.73 7.50 7.64
C THR A 195 -10.74 6.47 8.19
N TYR A 196 -9.61 6.95 8.69
CA TYR A 196 -8.67 6.18 9.51
C TYR A 196 -8.78 6.53 11.02
N ASN A 197 -9.49 7.60 11.36
CA ASN A 197 -9.73 8.00 12.75
C ASN A 197 -11.09 8.71 12.85
N GLY A 198 -12.07 8.05 13.46
CA GLY A 198 -13.43 8.59 13.59
C GLY A 198 -14.46 7.50 13.87
N ASN A 199 -15.72 7.77 13.58
CA ASN A 199 -16.81 6.80 13.66
C ASN A 199 -17.43 6.62 12.27
N VAL A 200 -17.75 5.38 11.92
CA VAL A 200 -18.49 5.02 10.70
C VAL A 200 -19.76 4.31 11.13
N THR A 201 -20.92 4.69 10.60
CA THR A 201 -22.20 4.06 10.95
C THR A 201 -22.85 3.46 9.71
N LEU A 202 -23.38 2.24 9.83
CA LEU A 202 -24.23 1.57 8.85
C LEU A 202 -25.63 1.41 9.44
N THR A 203 -26.62 2.04 8.83
CA THR A 203 -28.04 1.77 9.06
C THR A 203 -28.58 1.05 7.84
N ALA A 204 -28.62 -0.29 7.89
CA ALA A 204 -29.13 -1.11 6.80
C ALA A 204 -30.64 -0.91 6.62
N ASN A 205 -31.14 -1.03 5.39
CA ASN A 205 -32.56 -0.92 5.04
C ASN A 205 -33.00 -2.09 4.13
N SER A 206 -34.26 -2.09 3.69
CA SER A 206 -34.82 -3.15 2.82
C SER A 206 -34.15 -3.29 1.45
N GLN A 207 -33.37 -2.29 1.01
CA GLN A 207 -32.59 -2.32 -0.23
C GLN A 207 -31.10 -2.62 0.03
N THR A 208 -30.70 -2.80 1.29
CA THR A 208 -29.33 -3.19 1.64
C THR A 208 -29.11 -4.68 1.35
N PRO A 209 -28.08 -5.06 0.57
CA PRO A 209 -27.76 -6.45 0.30
C PRO A 209 -27.48 -7.25 1.57
N ASP A 210 -27.90 -8.52 1.60
CA ASP A 210 -27.70 -9.45 2.73
C ASP A 210 -26.22 -9.69 3.06
N ILE A 211 -25.32 -9.41 2.11
CA ILE A 211 -23.87 -9.51 2.29
C ILE A 211 -23.22 -8.20 1.88
N LEU A 212 -22.56 -7.59 2.84
CA LEU A 212 -21.59 -6.51 2.65
C LEU A 212 -20.23 -6.95 3.21
N TYR A 213 -19.22 -6.11 3.02
CA TYR A 213 -17.89 -6.31 3.57
C TYR A 213 -17.38 -4.98 4.11
N TYR A 214 -16.61 -5.02 5.18
CA TYR A 214 -15.76 -3.88 5.54
C TYR A 214 -14.34 -4.14 5.02
N GLY A 215 -13.61 -3.09 4.66
CA GLY A 215 -12.29 -3.23 4.04
C GLY A 215 -11.46 -1.96 4.05
N CYS A 216 -10.20 -2.12 3.65
CA CYS A 216 -9.25 -1.02 3.50
C CYS A 216 -9.29 -0.50 2.06
N ARG A 217 -9.30 0.82 1.86
CA ARG A 217 -9.30 1.41 0.51
C ARG A 217 -7.98 1.21 -0.23
N ASN A 218 -6.86 1.16 0.48
CA ASN A 218 -5.52 1.11 -0.12
C ASN A 218 -4.95 -0.32 -0.21
N HIS A 219 -5.52 -1.26 0.54
CA HIS A 219 -5.01 -2.63 0.65
C HIS A 219 -6.14 -3.66 0.50
N ASN A 220 -5.84 -4.77 -0.18
CA ASN A 220 -6.79 -5.84 -0.40
C ASN A 220 -6.89 -6.79 0.81
N SER A 221 -8.07 -7.40 0.96
CA SER A 221 -8.32 -8.50 1.90
C SER A 221 -7.95 -8.18 3.36
N MET A 222 -8.04 -6.91 3.77
CA MET A 222 -7.76 -6.48 5.15
C MET A 222 -8.94 -6.65 6.11
N GLY A 223 -10.18 -6.68 5.63
CA GLY A 223 -11.36 -6.70 6.48
C GLY A 223 -12.06 -8.05 6.52
N GLY A 224 -13.40 -8.02 6.61
CA GLY A 224 -14.24 -9.18 6.86
C GLY A 224 -15.68 -8.97 6.39
N LYS A 225 -16.52 -9.98 6.63
CA LYS A 225 -17.91 -10.05 6.16
C LYS A 225 -18.85 -9.28 7.10
N ILE A 226 -19.78 -8.53 6.53
CA ILE A 226 -20.95 -7.98 7.20
C ILE A 226 -22.15 -8.79 6.69
N VAL A 227 -22.84 -9.49 7.58
CA VAL A 227 -24.10 -10.18 7.23
C VAL A 227 -25.25 -9.27 7.63
N VAL A 228 -26.07 -8.87 6.67
CA VAL A 228 -27.24 -8.02 6.89
C VAL A 228 -28.46 -8.92 7.03
N VAL A 229 -29.24 -8.70 8.08
CA VAL A 229 -30.41 -9.50 8.42
C VAL A 229 -31.62 -8.63 8.73
N ASP A 230 -32.80 -9.23 8.64
CA ASP A 230 -34.04 -8.61 9.10
C ASP A 230 -34.07 -8.48 10.63
N GLU A 231 -35.00 -7.65 11.10
CA GLU A 231 -35.07 -7.18 12.48
C GLU A 231 -35.38 -8.30 13.49
N ASP A 232 -36.18 -9.28 13.05
CA ASP A 232 -36.67 -10.45 13.78
C ASP A 232 -35.75 -11.69 13.69
N ALA A 233 -34.59 -11.59 13.03
CA ALA A 233 -33.69 -12.72 12.82
C ALA A 233 -33.06 -13.27 14.12
N ASP A 234 -33.02 -14.61 14.24
CA ASP A 234 -32.30 -15.31 15.32
C ASP A 234 -30.78 -15.16 15.14
N LEU A 235 -30.23 -14.14 15.82
CA LEU A 235 -28.80 -13.89 15.85
C LEU A 235 -27.99 -15.01 16.52
N ALA A 236 -28.58 -15.76 17.46
CA ALA A 236 -27.85 -16.80 18.20
C ALA A 236 -27.64 -18.05 17.35
N GLU A 237 -28.61 -18.43 16.52
CA GLU A 237 -28.40 -19.50 15.52
C GLU A 237 -27.48 -19.03 14.38
N LEU A 238 -27.65 -17.78 13.90
CA LEU A 238 -26.81 -17.24 12.82
C LEU A 238 -25.34 -17.09 13.25
N ALA A 239 -25.05 -16.58 14.44
CA ALA A 239 -23.70 -16.48 14.97
C ALA A 239 -23.02 -17.86 15.02
N LYS A 240 -23.69 -18.89 15.53
CA LYS A 240 -23.16 -20.28 15.53
C LYS A 240 -22.81 -20.78 14.12
N LYS A 241 -23.63 -20.46 13.10
CA LYS A 241 -23.36 -20.83 11.70
C LYS A 241 -22.14 -20.07 11.15
N LEU A 242 -22.02 -18.79 11.45
CA LEU A 242 -20.90 -17.94 11.02
C LEU A 242 -19.59 -18.30 11.74
N ASP A 243 -19.63 -18.61 13.04
CA ASP A 243 -18.49 -19.13 13.81
C ASP A 243 -17.98 -20.45 13.20
N ALA A 244 -18.88 -21.36 12.84
CA ALA A 244 -18.52 -22.60 12.16
C ALA A 244 -17.96 -22.38 10.74
N GLU A 245 -18.43 -21.36 10.02
CA GLU A 245 -17.86 -20.93 8.74
C GLU A 245 -16.44 -20.37 8.93
N TYR A 246 -16.25 -19.49 9.91
CA TYR A 246 -15.00 -18.80 10.22
C TYR A 246 -13.92 -19.73 10.78
N ALA A 247 -14.28 -20.69 11.64
CA ALA A 247 -13.39 -21.78 12.04
C ALA A 247 -12.85 -22.55 10.82
N ARG A 248 -13.67 -22.79 9.78
CA ARG A 248 -13.22 -23.42 8.53
C ARG A 248 -12.29 -22.52 7.70
N TYR A 249 -12.40 -21.19 7.78
CA TYR A 249 -11.39 -20.29 7.16
C TYR A 249 -10.05 -20.39 7.87
N ALA A 250 -10.03 -20.40 9.21
CA ALA A 250 -8.80 -20.60 9.98
C ALA A 250 -8.14 -21.94 9.61
N GLU A 251 -8.89 -23.05 9.55
CA GLU A 251 -8.34 -24.36 9.14
C GLU A 251 -7.87 -24.41 7.67
N ARG A 252 -8.60 -23.80 6.73
CA ARG A 252 -8.10 -23.65 5.35
C ARG A 252 -6.79 -22.86 5.30
N SER A 253 -6.66 -21.81 6.11
CA SER A 253 -5.42 -21.05 6.23
C SER A 253 -4.27 -21.91 6.76
N LYS A 254 -4.51 -22.76 7.78
CA LYS A 254 -3.49 -23.73 8.24
C LYS A 254 -3.07 -24.69 7.12
N ILE A 255 -4.03 -25.27 6.40
CA ILE A 255 -3.75 -26.22 5.30
C ILE A 255 -3.01 -25.53 4.14
N ALA A 256 -3.31 -24.28 3.85
CA ALA A 256 -2.62 -23.48 2.83
C ALA A 256 -1.16 -23.17 3.21
N ILE A 257 -0.85 -22.99 4.50
CA ILE A 257 0.52 -22.87 5.01
C ILE A 257 1.27 -24.21 4.91
N VAL A 258 0.59 -25.31 5.27
CA VAL A 258 1.19 -26.66 5.27
C VAL A 258 1.47 -27.18 3.86
N LYS A 259 0.63 -26.82 2.86
CA LYS A 259 1.00 -26.93 1.45
C LYS A 259 2.09 -25.90 1.11
N LYS A 260 3.35 -26.26 1.38
CA LYS A 260 4.53 -25.52 0.92
C LYS A 260 4.31 -25.04 -0.52
N VAL A 261 4.22 -23.72 -0.69
CA VAL A 261 4.09 -23.11 -2.01
C VAL A 261 5.33 -23.49 -2.81
N ASP A 262 5.13 -24.20 -3.92
CA ASP A 262 6.22 -24.70 -4.76
C ASP A 262 7.08 -23.52 -5.26
N PRO A 263 8.39 -23.47 -4.93
CA PRO A 263 9.27 -22.40 -5.37
C PRO A 263 9.32 -22.22 -6.89
N LYS A 264 9.08 -23.28 -7.69
CA LYS A 264 8.97 -23.15 -9.15
C LYS A 264 7.76 -22.32 -9.56
N THR A 265 6.61 -22.55 -8.92
CA THR A 265 5.38 -21.78 -9.14
C THR A 265 5.58 -20.30 -8.78
N VAL A 266 6.26 -20.00 -7.67
CA VAL A 266 6.62 -18.61 -7.28
C VAL A 266 7.49 -17.96 -8.35
N LYS A 267 8.59 -18.61 -8.75
CA LYS A 267 9.52 -18.11 -9.78
C LYS A 267 8.84 -17.88 -11.12
N GLN A 268 7.98 -18.80 -11.55
CA GLN A 268 7.17 -18.66 -12.75
C GLN A 268 6.24 -17.44 -12.67
N LYS A 269 5.61 -17.19 -11.50
CA LYS A 269 4.72 -16.04 -11.31
C LYS A 269 5.49 -14.71 -11.33
N ILE A 270 6.64 -14.63 -10.66
CA ILE A 270 7.53 -13.45 -10.67
C ILE A 270 8.01 -13.16 -12.10
N ALA A 271 8.46 -14.19 -12.84
CA ALA A 271 8.89 -14.04 -14.23
C ALA A 271 7.74 -13.60 -15.15
N TYR A 272 6.52 -14.11 -14.93
CA TYR A 272 5.33 -13.68 -15.66
C TYR A 272 4.95 -12.22 -15.37
N VAL A 273 5.05 -11.75 -14.13
CA VAL A 273 4.86 -10.32 -13.80
C VAL A 273 5.92 -9.46 -14.51
N GLY A 274 7.19 -9.85 -14.48
CA GLY A 274 8.26 -9.15 -15.21
C GLY A 274 8.02 -9.09 -16.73
N MET A 275 7.47 -10.16 -17.32
CA MET A 275 7.02 -10.19 -18.70
C MET A 275 5.87 -9.20 -18.94
N LEU A 276 4.84 -9.18 -18.08
CA LEU A 276 3.73 -8.24 -18.19
C LEU A 276 4.19 -6.78 -18.09
N VAL A 277 5.10 -6.45 -17.17
CA VAL A 277 5.71 -5.11 -17.10
C VAL A 277 6.39 -4.73 -18.41
N LYS A 278 7.17 -5.65 -19.01
CA LYS A 278 7.89 -5.40 -20.26
C LYS A 278 6.95 -5.20 -21.47
N PHE A 279 5.90 -6.00 -21.59
CA PHE A 279 5.06 -6.04 -22.81
C PHE A 279 3.72 -5.30 -22.69
N LYS A 280 3.25 -5.00 -21.47
CA LYS A 280 1.98 -4.31 -21.20
C LYS A 280 2.10 -3.13 -20.24
N GLY A 281 3.30 -2.81 -19.72
CA GLY A 281 3.49 -1.71 -18.77
C GLY A 281 3.09 -0.33 -19.31
N ASN A 282 3.11 -0.15 -20.63
CA ASN A 282 2.62 1.04 -21.33
C ASN A 282 1.08 1.17 -21.37
N ARG A 283 0.33 0.15 -20.92
CA ARG A 283 -1.14 0.16 -20.80
C ARG A 283 -1.61 0.51 -19.37
N LEU A 284 -0.67 0.83 -18.48
CA LEU A 284 -0.92 1.22 -17.09
C LEU A 284 -0.67 2.72 -16.93
N SER A 285 -1.38 3.36 -15.99
CA SER A 285 -0.97 4.69 -15.51
C SER A 285 0.39 4.63 -14.83
N ALA A 286 1.08 5.76 -14.70
CA ALA A 286 2.36 5.83 -13.97
C ALA A 286 2.25 5.24 -12.55
N SER A 287 1.20 5.60 -11.80
CA SER A 287 0.95 5.10 -10.44
C SER A 287 0.67 3.58 -10.40
N GLN A 288 -0.09 3.05 -11.37
CA GLN A 288 -0.31 1.60 -11.49
C GLN A 288 0.99 0.86 -11.83
N LEU A 289 1.79 1.41 -12.74
CA LEU A 289 3.06 0.82 -13.16
C LEU A 289 4.07 0.80 -12.00
N ASP A 290 4.13 1.86 -11.20
CA ASP A 290 5.04 1.95 -10.06
C ASP A 290 4.61 1.02 -8.92
N PHE A 291 3.31 0.93 -8.61
CA PHE A 291 2.78 -0.09 -7.69
C PHE A 291 3.13 -1.52 -8.15
N VAL A 292 2.98 -1.81 -9.46
CA VAL A 292 3.35 -3.12 -10.02
C VAL A 292 4.85 -3.41 -9.89
N LYS A 293 5.72 -2.41 -10.14
CA LYS A 293 7.17 -2.55 -9.94
C LYS A 293 7.51 -2.80 -8.47
N GLU A 294 6.92 -2.04 -7.55
CA GLU A 294 7.10 -2.21 -6.11
C GLU A 294 6.73 -3.65 -5.68
N LYS A 295 5.55 -4.14 -6.09
CA LYS A 295 5.11 -5.50 -5.80
C LYS A 295 5.98 -6.57 -6.46
N LEU A 296 6.55 -6.32 -7.64
CA LEU A 296 7.52 -7.21 -8.29
C LEU A 296 8.85 -7.28 -7.52
N GLU A 297 9.39 -6.16 -7.07
CA GLU A 297 10.63 -6.16 -6.26
C GLU A 297 10.39 -6.74 -4.85
N LEU A 298 9.22 -6.48 -4.25
CA LEU A 298 8.79 -7.14 -3.02
C LEU A 298 8.70 -8.66 -3.20
N ALA A 299 8.10 -9.14 -4.30
CA ALA A 299 8.01 -10.58 -4.56
C ALA A 299 9.38 -11.24 -4.69
N LYS A 300 10.34 -10.59 -5.37
CA LYS A 300 11.73 -11.06 -5.46
C LYS A 300 12.43 -11.09 -4.10
N SER A 301 12.26 -10.05 -3.28
CA SER A 301 12.90 -9.99 -1.96
C SER A 301 12.35 -11.06 -1.02
N LEU A 302 11.04 -11.33 -1.05
CA LEU A 302 10.40 -12.39 -0.29
C LEU A 302 10.84 -13.79 -0.78
N GLU A 303 11.00 -14.01 -2.09
CA GLU A 303 11.53 -15.26 -2.65
C GLU A 303 12.97 -15.51 -2.18
N ALA A 304 13.84 -14.49 -2.24
CA ALA A 304 15.22 -14.57 -1.75
C ALA A 304 15.32 -14.81 -0.23
N LEU A 305 14.31 -14.42 0.54
CA LEU A 305 14.20 -14.68 1.98
C LEU A 305 13.54 -16.04 2.31
N GLY A 306 13.04 -16.78 1.32
CA GLY A 306 12.33 -18.04 1.51
C GLY A 306 10.83 -17.92 1.84
N ASP A 307 10.28 -16.70 1.90
CA ASP A 307 8.84 -16.44 2.08
C ASP A 307 8.08 -16.66 0.76
N MET A 308 7.98 -17.92 0.36
CA MET A 308 7.33 -18.36 -0.89
C MET A 308 5.84 -17.98 -0.95
N ALA A 309 5.16 -17.93 0.20
CA ALA A 309 3.76 -17.53 0.28
C ALA A 309 3.60 -16.02 0.05
N GLY A 310 4.37 -15.19 0.76
CA GLY A 310 4.38 -13.74 0.57
C GLY A 310 4.85 -13.33 -0.83
N ALA A 311 5.85 -14.02 -1.39
CA ALA A 311 6.31 -13.81 -2.75
C ALA A 311 5.24 -14.12 -3.81
N LEU A 312 4.47 -15.21 -3.61
CA LEU A 312 3.33 -15.52 -4.47
C LEU A 312 2.21 -14.48 -4.34
N GLY A 313 1.87 -14.06 -3.11
CA GLY A 313 0.86 -13.02 -2.86
C GLY A 313 1.18 -11.69 -3.54
N ALA A 314 2.41 -11.17 -3.33
CA ALA A 314 2.87 -9.94 -3.99
C ALA A 314 2.87 -10.08 -5.53
N SER A 315 3.26 -11.24 -6.06
CA SER A 315 3.18 -11.53 -7.50
C SER A 315 1.74 -11.54 -8.02
N GLN A 316 0.78 -12.06 -7.24
CA GLN A 316 -0.63 -12.09 -7.61
C GLN A 316 -1.25 -10.69 -7.61
N GLU A 317 -0.94 -9.84 -6.62
CA GLU A 317 -1.36 -8.44 -6.58
C GLU A 317 -0.90 -7.68 -7.83
N ALA A 318 0.37 -7.85 -8.24
CA ALA A 318 0.90 -7.26 -9.46
C ALA A 318 0.17 -7.75 -10.73
N VAL A 319 -0.14 -9.06 -10.84
CA VAL A 319 -0.94 -9.59 -11.98
C VAL A 319 -2.35 -9.01 -12.02
N VAL A 320 -3.00 -8.79 -10.87
CA VAL A 320 -4.37 -8.26 -10.82
C VAL A 320 -4.47 -6.91 -11.52
N VAL A 321 -3.48 -6.02 -11.36
CA VAL A 321 -3.48 -4.68 -11.97
C VAL A 321 -3.61 -4.77 -13.49
N PHE A 322 -2.83 -5.65 -14.14
CA PHE A 322 -2.89 -5.96 -15.59
C PHE A 322 -4.17 -6.69 -16.06
N ASN A 323 -5.03 -7.11 -15.14
CA ASN A 323 -6.30 -7.78 -15.41
C ASN A 323 -7.51 -6.91 -15.03
N THR A 324 -7.31 -5.73 -14.43
CA THR A 324 -8.40 -4.76 -14.24
C THR A 324 -8.84 -4.23 -15.62
N LYS A 325 -10.14 -3.98 -15.81
CA LYS A 325 -10.67 -3.47 -17.10
C LYS A 325 -9.93 -2.20 -17.57
N ALA A 326 -9.56 -1.33 -16.63
CA ALA A 326 -8.76 -0.12 -16.85
C ALA A 326 -7.37 -0.35 -17.48
N SER A 327 -6.84 -1.57 -17.46
CA SER A 327 -5.56 -1.94 -18.11
C SER A 327 -5.75 -2.68 -19.44
N GLN A 328 -6.97 -3.11 -19.75
CA GLN A 328 -7.29 -3.91 -20.93
C GLN A 328 -7.74 -3.04 -22.10
N VAL A 329 -8.35 -1.89 -21.84
CA VAL A 329 -8.74 -0.90 -22.85
C VAL A 329 -8.19 0.44 -22.37
N GLY A 330 -7.46 1.17 -23.20
CA GLY A 330 -7.39 2.62 -23.02
C GLY A 330 -8.81 3.16 -23.24
N PRO A 331 -9.26 4.21 -22.51
CA PRO A 331 -10.63 4.70 -22.68
C PRO A 331 -10.90 4.95 -24.16
N SER A 332 -12.04 4.47 -24.66
CA SER A 332 -12.54 4.94 -25.96
C SER A 332 -12.61 6.46 -25.96
N GLU A 333 -12.57 7.08 -27.14
CA GLU A 333 -12.58 8.55 -27.26
C GLU A 333 -13.82 9.17 -26.57
N GLU A 334 -14.93 8.42 -26.54
CA GLU A 334 -16.17 8.70 -25.82
C GLU A 334 -16.01 8.56 -24.28
N GLU A 335 -15.46 7.45 -23.77
CA GLU A 335 -15.17 7.30 -22.33
C GLU A 335 -14.13 8.33 -21.83
N LEU A 336 -13.19 8.74 -22.69
CA LEU A 336 -12.19 9.77 -22.38
C LEU A 336 -12.84 11.16 -22.31
N ALA A 337 -13.85 11.43 -23.15
CA ALA A 337 -14.67 12.63 -23.06
C ALA A 337 -15.52 12.64 -21.77
N GLU A 338 -16.20 11.53 -21.43
CA GLU A 338 -16.99 11.43 -20.19
C GLU A 338 -16.10 11.57 -18.94
N GLN A 339 -14.89 10.96 -18.93
CA GLN A 339 -13.94 11.16 -17.83
C GLN A 339 -13.46 12.61 -17.72
N LYS A 340 -13.27 13.31 -18.84
CA LYS A 340 -12.87 14.72 -18.87
C LYS A 340 -14.00 15.62 -18.36
N GLU A 341 -15.25 15.32 -18.71
CA GLU A 341 -16.44 16.01 -18.19
C GLU A 341 -16.58 15.81 -16.68
N ARG A 342 -16.54 14.57 -16.19
CA ARG A 342 -16.54 14.25 -14.75
C ARG A 342 -15.38 14.90 -13.99
N PHE A 343 -14.21 15.03 -14.60
CA PHE A 343 -13.06 15.70 -14.01
C PHE A 343 -13.30 17.21 -13.85
N ASN A 344 -13.91 17.85 -14.87
CA ASN A 344 -14.27 19.26 -14.79
C ASN A 344 -15.38 19.51 -13.75
N ASP A 345 -16.39 18.64 -13.66
CA ASP A 345 -17.44 18.70 -12.64
C ASP A 345 -16.89 18.54 -11.20
N LEU A 346 -15.90 17.66 -11.03
CA LEU A 346 -15.13 17.52 -9.78
C LEU A 346 -14.30 18.77 -9.45
N LEU A 347 -13.72 19.46 -10.44
CA LEU A 347 -13.02 20.73 -10.21
C LEU A 347 -13.99 21.83 -9.74
N VAL A 348 -15.13 22.00 -10.41
CA VAL A 348 -16.17 22.97 -10.00
C VAL A 348 -16.67 22.67 -8.58
N THR A 349 -16.89 21.38 -8.26
CA THR A 349 -17.28 20.94 -6.91
C THR A 349 -16.20 21.25 -5.87
N LEU A 350 -14.92 21.08 -6.22
CA LEU A 350 -13.79 21.38 -5.33
C LEU A 350 -13.63 22.89 -5.10
N GLU A 351 -13.79 23.72 -6.14
CA GLU A 351 -13.78 25.19 -6.03
C GLU A 351 -14.92 25.67 -5.11
N ALA A 352 -16.15 25.17 -5.32
CA ALA A 352 -17.29 25.47 -4.45
C ALA A 352 -17.06 25.03 -2.99
N PHE A 353 -16.39 23.90 -2.76
CA PHE A 353 -16.01 23.46 -1.41
C PHE A 353 -14.96 24.39 -0.78
N ILE A 354 -13.95 24.84 -1.54
CA ILE A 354 -12.94 25.79 -1.07
C ILE A 354 -13.59 27.12 -0.68
N ASP A 355 -14.47 27.65 -1.52
CA ASP A 355 -15.18 28.91 -1.25
C ASP A 355 -16.10 28.80 -0.02
N ALA A 356 -16.85 27.71 0.11
CA ALA A 356 -17.66 27.44 1.31
C ALA A 356 -16.79 27.36 2.57
N HIS A 357 -15.65 26.66 2.51
CA HIS A 357 -14.72 26.55 3.63
C HIS A 357 -14.09 27.90 4.01
N LEU A 358 -13.72 28.72 3.02
CA LEU A 358 -13.23 30.08 3.23
C LEU A 358 -14.30 31.00 3.85
N ALA A 359 -15.57 30.85 3.45
CA ALA A 359 -16.69 31.58 4.03
C ALA A 359 -16.90 31.19 5.51
N SER A 360 -16.96 29.88 5.83
CA SER A 360 -17.07 29.40 7.21
C SER A 360 -15.88 29.84 8.07
N TYR A 361 -14.66 29.83 7.53
CA TYR A 361 -13.47 30.32 8.25
C TYR A 361 -13.54 31.82 8.56
N LYS A 362 -14.02 32.65 7.62
CA LYS A 362 -14.25 34.09 7.86
C LYS A 362 -15.29 34.31 8.95
N GLN A 363 -16.43 33.61 8.86
CA GLN A 363 -17.51 33.71 9.84
C GLN A 363 -17.03 33.33 11.26
N ALA A 364 -16.38 32.19 11.42
CA ALA A 364 -15.84 31.74 12.72
C ALA A 364 -14.82 32.73 13.31
N LYS A 365 -14.02 33.41 12.46
CA LYS A 365 -13.07 34.45 12.87
C LYS A 365 -13.76 35.75 13.31
N GLU A 366 -14.90 36.09 12.72
CA GLU A 366 -15.72 37.25 13.12
C GLU A 366 -16.51 36.98 14.39
N GLU A 367 -17.08 35.78 14.54
CA GLU A 367 -17.75 35.32 15.75
C GLU A 367 -16.77 35.25 16.93
N GLY A 368 -15.60 34.64 16.73
CA GLY A 368 -14.53 34.59 17.74
C GLY A 368 -13.96 35.96 18.14
N ARG A 369 -14.13 37.00 17.32
CA ARG A 369 -13.84 38.39 17.71
C ARG A 369 -14.94 39.00 18.56
N LYS A 370 -16.21 38.69 18.28
CA LYS A 370 -17.37 39.19 19.04
C LYS A 370 -17.50 38.57 20.44
N THR A 371 -16.85 37.43 20.70
CA THR A 371 -16.81 36.78 22.02
C THR A 371 -15.64 37.24 22.92
N VAL A 372 -14.78 38.14 22.43
CA VAL A 372 -13.57 38.63 23.14
C VAL A 372 -13.62 40.16 23.37
N ALA A 373 -14.64 40.83 22.84
CA ALA A 373 -14.97 42.24 23.07
C ALA A 373 -16.27 42.35 23.89
#